data_AF-A0A522R1K3-F1
#
_entry.id   AF-A0A522R1K3-F1
#
_cell.length_a   1.000
_cell.length_b   1.000
_cell.length_c   1.000
_cell.angle_alpha   90.00
_cell.angle_beta   90.00
_cell.angle_gamma   90.00
#
_symmetry.space_group_name_H-M   'P 1'
#
loop_
_entity.id
_entity.type
_entity.pdbx_description
1 polymer ?
#
loop_
_entity_poly.entity_id
_entity_poly.type
_entity_poly.pdbx_seq_one_letter_code
_entity_poly.pdbx_strand_id
1 'polypeptide(L)'
;ALHNTSAKTVRESTAVKFIVLHETSGGDGGSGFDPPFTSHFVVAADEVRQFNDLAEIEWHATIFNDAGIGIEFKNPDWVRQAEKNSASEYIDANWSGDYPSYTVPSTDKLENLVLLLQRLISKNENGFPSIDPTWLQIVSYNDISNIWNFKDSDIPPDDKKGLKKFFIYSCGTDYMRPDNFGADVKGILSHNSVSNLITVNGKTVIDEDAHTDGSFQALYSWLRIMQSNEINDAFSNAKNLFTNNVITVTTVQSYEGYNKPQGSQGYVPYSALSARKVFLIDIETML
;
A
#
# COMPACT_ATOMS: atom_id res chain seq x y z
N ALA A 1 4.62 -20.41 11.21
CA ALA A 1 3.48 -21.10 10.60
C ALA A 1 4.03 -22.07 9.56
N LEU A 2 3.61 -23.33 9.60
CA LEU A 2 3.79 -24.26 8.47
C LEU A 2 2.89 -23.79 7.32
N HIS A 3 3.30 -24.09 6.09
CA HIS A 3 2.52 -23.94 4.85
C HIS A 3 1.04 -24.26 5.09
N ASN A 4 0.12 -23.48 4.51
CA ASN A 4 -1.32 -23.75 4.69
C ASN A 4 -1.64 -25.22 4.39
N THR A 5 -2.38 -25.86 5.30
CA THR A 5 -2.67 -27.30 5.27
C THR A 5 -3.93 -27.65 4.47
N SER A 6 -4.60 -26.66 3.88
CA SER A 6 -5.75 -26.85 2.98
C SER A 6 -5.47 -26.25 1.60
N ALA A 7 -5.93 -26.94 0.55
CA ALA A 7 -5.75 -26.54 -0.84
C ALA A 7 -6.32 -25.14 -1.10
N LYS A 8 -5.45 -24.17 -1.37
CA LYS A 8 -5.83 -22.86 -1.89
C LYS A 8 -6.03 -22.93 -3.40
N THR A 9 -6.81 -22.00 -3.93
CA THR A 9 -6.90 -21.80 -5.38
C THR A 9 -5.52 -21.40 -5.89
N VAL A 10 -5.02 -22.12 -6.89
CA VAL A 10 -3.74 -21.82 -7.56
C VAL A 10 -4.05 -21.16 -8.89
N ARG A 11 -3.38 -20.05 -9.20
CA ARG A 11 -3.42 -19.37 -10.50
C ARG A 11 -2.23 -19.79 -11.35
N GLU A 12 -2.32 -19.57 -12.66
CA GLU A 12 -1.13 -19.61 -13.52
C GLU A 12 -0.13 -18.55 -13.07
N SER A 13 1.17 -18.88 -13.03
CA SER A 13 2.20 -17.91 -12.61
C SER A 13 2.18 -16.64 -13.45
N THR A 14 1.85 -16.74 -14.74
CA THR A 14 1.71 -15.60 -15.67
C THR A 14 0.61 -14.62 -15.30
N ALA A 15 -0.33 -14.99 -14.42
CA ALA A 15 -1.38 -14.11 -13.93
C ALA A 15 -0.88 -13.12 -12.86
N VAL A 16 0.29 -13.37 -12.26
CA VAL A 16 0.92 -12.43 -11.32
C VAL A 16 1.30 -11.15 -12.07
N LYS A 17 0.97 -10.00 -11.48
CA LYS A 17 1.30 -8.68 -12.02
C LYS A 17 1.90 -7.76 -10.97
N PHE A 18 1.49 -7.92 -9.72
CA PHE A 18 1.81 -6.97 -8.67
C PHE A 18 2.52 -7.64 -7.50
N ILE A 19 3.47 -6.91 -6.92
CA ILE A 19 3.92 -7.16 -5.56
C ILE A 19 3.18 -6.16 -4.68
N VAL A 20 2.39 -6.68 -3.73
CA VAL A 20 1.56 -5.87 -2.84
C VAL A 20 2.21 -5.85 -1.46
N LEU A 21 2.53 -4.65 -0.99
CA LEU A 21 3.17 -4.43 0.30
C LEU A 21 2.13 -4.11 1.37
N HIS A 22 2.21 -4.86 2.47
CA HIS A 22 1.35 -4.76 3.64
C HIS A 22 2.16 -4.45 4.89
N GLU A 23 1.50 -3.97 5.93
CA GLU A 23 2.06 -3.94 7.28
C GLU A 23 1.20 -4.79 8.20
N THR A 24 1.85 -5.52 9.10
CA THR A 24 1.13 -6.46 9.98
C THR A 24 0.31 -5.77 11.08
N SER A 25 0.53 -4.48 11.30
CA SER A 25 0.06 -3.65 12.42
C SER A 25 0.38 -4.14 13.84
N GLY A 26 0.93 -5.35 13.98
CA GLY A 26 1.22 -6.05 15.24
C GLY A 26 2.68 -6.00 15.67
N GLY A 27 3.40 -4.90 15.46
CA GLY A 27 4.81 -4.79 15.84
C GLY A 27 5.67 -5.95 15.30
N ASP A 28 6.74 -6.31 16.02
CA ASP A 28 7.63 -7.42 15.63
C ASP A 28 7.14 -8.81 16.09
N GLY A 29 6.01 -8.85 16.80
CA GLY A 29 5.40 -10.08 17.31
C GLY A 29 4.58 -10.84 16.27
N GLY A 30 4.25 -12.10 16.57
CA GLY A 30 3.31 -12.89 15.77
C GLY A 30 3.88 -13.50 14.47
N SER A 31 3.01 -14.20 13.74
CA SER A 31 3.37 -14.90 12.50
C SER A 31 3.45 -14.00 11.29
N GLY A 32 2.86 -12.81 11.33
CA GLY A 32 2.75 -11.87 10.21
C GLY A 32 1.43 -11.91 9.44
N PHE A 33 0.43 -12.68 9.89
CA PHE A 33 -0.94 -12.66 9.37
C PHE A 33 -1.89 -13.36 10.36
N ASP A 34 -3.19 -13.10 10.25
CA ASP A 34 -4.26 -13.71 11.05
C ASP A 34 -5.31 -14.40 10.13
N PRO A 35 -5.37 -15.75 10.11
CA PRO A 35 -6.34 -16.46 9.30
C PRO A 35 -7.79 -15.97 9.49
N PRO A 36 -8.56 -15.83 8.40
CA PRO A 36 -8.29 -16.37 7.08
C PRO A 36 -7.43 -15.47 6.18
N PHE A 37 -7.02 -14.29 6.64
CA PHE A 37 -6.14 -13.40 5.90
C PHE A 37 -4.71 -13.94 5.93
N THR A 38 -4.08 -13.98 4.76
CA THR A 38 -2.85 -14.73 4.55
C THR A 38 -2.00 -14.06 3.48
N SER A 39 -0.69 -14.31 3.49
CA SER A 39 0.29 -13.70 2.60
C SER A 39 1.31 -14.71 2.09
N HIS A 40 2.11 -14.30 1.12
CA HIS A 40 3.17 -15.13 0.55
C HIS A 40 4.45 -15.03 1.38
N PHE A 41 4.76 -13.83 1.88
CA PHE A 41 5.96 -13.56 2.66
C PHE A 41 5.66 -12.76 3.90
N VAL A 42 6.53 -12.90 4.91
CA VAL A 42 6.74 -11.91 5.95
C VAL A 42 8.17 -11.39 5.91
N VAL A 43 8.34 -10.11 6.21
CA VAL A 43 9.64 -9.44 6.34
C VAL A 43 9.74 -8.74 7.70
N ALA A 44 10.89 -8.90 8.36
CA ALA A 44 11.29 -8.25 9.60
C ALA A 44 12.80 -7.94 9.55
N ALA A 45 13.38 -7.49 10.68
CA ALA A 45 14.80 -7.11 10.74
C ALA A 45 15.71 -8.33 10.61
N ASP A 46 15.25 -9.46 11.13
CA ASP A 46 15.97 -10.73 11.25
C ASP A 46 15.25 -11.87 10.51
N GLU A 47 14.20 -11.56 9.74
CA GLU A 47 13.34 -12.55 9.10
C GLU A 47 12.98 -12.11 7.68
N VAL A 48 13.25 -12.98 6.70
CA VAL A 48 12.53 -13.00 5.41
C VAL A 48 12.05 -14.43 5.24
N ARG A 49 10.75 -14.65 5.36
CA ARG A 49 10.17 -16.00 5.32
C ARG A 49 9.04 -16.06 4.31
N GLN A 50 9.12 -17.06 3.45
CA GLN A 50 8.02 -17.46 2.57
C GLN A 50 7.10 -18.45 3.29
N PHE A 51 5.79 -18.27 3.14
CA PHE A 51 4.78 -19.16 3.71
C PHE A 51 4.18 -20.10 2.69
N ASN A 52 3.81 -19.57 1.52
CA ASN A 52 3.03 -20.25 0.49
C ASN A 52 3.68 -20.01 -0.89
N ASP A 53 3.30 -20.81 -1.89
CA ASP A 53 3.79 -20.65 -3.25
C ASP A 53 3.32 -19.32 -3.89
N LEU A 54 4.12 -18.72 -4.79
CA LEU A 54 3.77 -17.45 -5.45
C LEU A 54 2.53 -17.55 -6.37
N ALA A 55 2.21 -18.77 -6.80
CA ALA A 55 1.04 -19.10 -7.60
C ALA A 55 -0.21 -19.38 -6.74
N GLU A 56 -0.09 -19.51 -5.43
CA GLU A 56 -1.27 -19.61 -4.56
C GLU A 56 -1.98 -18.25 -4.47
N ILE A 57 -3.30 -18.27 -4.50
CA ILE A 57 -4.11 -17.07 -4.26
C ILE A 57 -4.26 -16.90 -2.76
N GLU A 58 -3.56 -15.89 -2.24
CA GLU A 58 -3.56 -15.49 -0.85
C GLU A 58 -4.55 -14.36 -0.59
N TRP A 59 -5.05 -14.25 0.64
CA TRP A 59 -6.06 -13.26 1.01
C TRP A 59 -5.41 -12.06 1.72
N HIS A 60 -4.76 -11.20 0.94
CA HIS A 60 -4.02 -10.05 1.47
C HIS A 60 -4.50 -8.69 0.93
N ALA A 61 -4.95 -8.60 -0.33
CA ALA A 61 -5.25 -7.34 -1.01
C ALA A 61 -6.53 -7.39 -1.85
N THR A 62 -7.53 -8.14 -1.38
CA THR A 62 -8.90 -8.21 -1.96
C THR A 62 -8.95 -8.30 -3.48
N ILE A 63 -9.26 -7.19 -4.18
CA ILE A 63 -9.42 -7.09 -5.62
C ILE A 63 -8.10 -7.35 -6.38
N PHE A 64 -6.96 -7.28 -5.69
CA PHE A 64 -5.64 -7.63 -6.22
C PHE A 64 -5.17 -9.04 -5.82
N ASN A 65 -5.93 -9.81 -5.03
CA ASN A 65 -5.52 -11.15 -4.61
C ASN A 65 -5.17 -12.05 -5.79
N ASP A 66 -5.95 -12.01 -6.87
CA ASP A 66 -5.78 -12.89 -8.02
C ASP A 66 -4.54 -12.54 -8.87
N ALA A 67 -4.02 -11.33 -8.76
CA ALA A 67 -2.87 -10.85 -9.54
C ALA A 67 -1.66 -10.45 -8.68
N GLY A 68 -1.74 -10.65 -7.36
CA GLY A 68 -0.79 -10.08 -6.41
C GLY A 68 0.00 -11.11 -5.63
N ILE A 69 1.27 -10.78 -5.36
CA ILE A 69 2.09 -11.41 -4.31
C ILE A 69 2.06 -10.48 -3.09
N GLY A 70 1.34 -10.88 -2.05
CA GLY A 70 1.32 -10.18 -0.77
C GLY A 70 2.57 -10.42 0.08
N ILE A 71 3.18 -9.33 0.54
CA ILE A 71 4.29 -9.32 1.50
C ILE A 71 3.83 -8.57 2.74
N GLU A 72 3.89 -9.25 3.88
CA GLU A 72 3.58 -8.69 5.20
C GLU A 72 4.84 -8.13 5.84
N PHE A 73 4.88 -6.83 6.09
CA PHE A 73 6.02 -6.18 6.72
C PHE A 73 5.75 -6.00 8.21
N LYS A 74 6.59 -6.60 9.06
CA LYS A 74 6.49 -6.51 10.52
C LYS A 74 6.91 -5.12 11.00
N ASN A 75 5.89 -4.31 11.25
CA ASN A 75 6.01 -2.97 11.77
C ASN A 75 4.77 -2.65 12.61
N PRO A 76 4.91 -1.91 13.72
CA PRO A 76 3.74 -1.29 14.34
C PRO A 76 3.14 -0.31 13.34
N ASP A 77 1.82 -0.34 13.19
CA ASP A 77 1.10 0.60 12.32
C ASP A 77 1.00 1.98 12.99
N TRP A 78 -0.06 2.74 12.67
CA TRP A 78 -0.36 3.99 13.32
C TRP A 78 -0.51 3.85 14.83
N VAL A 79 0.09 4.77 15.56
CA VAL A 79 -0.02 4.86 17.01
C VAL A 79 -0.78 6.10 17.41
N ARG A 80 -1.51 6.01 18.52
CA ARG A 80 -2.05 7.21 19.18
C ARG A 80 -0.91 8.06 19.68
N GLN A 81 -1.13 9.37 19.82
CA GLN A 81 -0.09 10.24 20.37
C GLN A 81 0.37 9.83 21.78
N ALA A 82 -0.53 9.25 22.58
CA ALA A 82 -0.22 8.71 23.91
C ALA A 82 0.59 7.40 23.90
N GLU A 83 0.67 6.71 22.77
CA GLU A 83 1.37 5.43 22.59
C GLU A 83 2.79 5.62 22.01
N LYS A 84 3.13 6.84 21.58
CA LYS A 84 4.49 7.19 21.16
C LYS A 84 5.48 6.95 22.29
N ASN A 85 6.60 6.33 21.98
CA ASN A 85 7.70 6.11 22.92
C ASN A 85 9.03 6.66 22.35
N SER A 86 10.05 6.77 23.19
CA SER A 86 11.36 7.29 22.76
C SER A 86 12.22 6.29 22.00
N ALA A 87 11.79 5.04 21.88
CA ALA A 87 12.56 3.98 21.21
C ALA A 87 12.23 3.85 19.72
N SER A 88 11.16 4.49 19.26
CA SER A 88 10.72 4.46 17.86
C SER A 88 10.71 5.87 17.28
N GLU A 89 10.90 5.95 15.96
CA GLU A 89 10.71 7.18 15.21
C GLU A 89 9.29 7.23 14.63
N TYR A 90 8.69 8.41 14.56
CA TYR A 90 7.33 8.59 14.07
C TYR A 90 7.22 9.72 13.04
N ILE A 91 6.32 9.56 12.06
CA ILE A 91 5.88 10.62 11.15
C ILE A 91 4.42 10.94 11.44
N ASP A 92 4.13 12.21 11.73
CA ASP A 92 2.75 12.68 11.89
C ASP A 92 2.13 12.97 10.52
N ALA A 93 1.29 12.07 10.01
CA ALA A 93 0.57 12.32 8.76
C ALA A 93 -0.87 12.81 8.97
N ASN A 94 -1.35 12.91 10.23
CA ASN A 94 -2.68 13.42 10.58
C ASN A 94 -3.81 12.81 9.71
N TRP A 95 -3.65 11.53 9.37
CA TRP A 95 -4.43 10.84 8.36
C TRP A 95 -5.76 10.32 8.93
N SER A 96 -5.72 9.77 10.14
CA SER A 96 -6.88 9.25 10.87
C SER A 96 -6.91 9.86 12.28
N GLY A 97 -8.08 10.34 12.70
CA GLY A 97 -8.20 11.19 13.89
C GLY A 97 -7.47 10.67 15.13
N ASP A 98 -7.77 9.45 15.56
CA ASP A 98 -7.29 8.87 16.81
C ASP A 98 -5.83 8.35 16.75
N TYR A 99 -5.31 8.04 15.57
CA TYR A 99 -3.98 7.46 15.34
C TYR A 99 -3.21 8.29 14.32
N PRO A 100 -2.71 9.48 14.71
CA PRO A 100 -2.19 10.46 13.75
C PRO A 100 -0.74 10.20 13.31
N SER A 101 -0.07 9.20 13.88
CA SER A 101 1.38 9.00 13.77
C SER A 101 1.78 7.62 13.26
N TYR A 102 2.53 7.58 12.17
CA TYR A 102 3.08 6.37 11.57
C TYR A 102 4.42 6.00 12.23
N THR A 103 4.61 4.74 12.61
CA THR A 103 5.88 4.26 13.13
C THR A 103 6.85 3.99 11.98
N VAL A 104 7.96 4.72 11.93
CA VAL A 104 8.94 4.58 10.83
C VAL A 104 9.75 3.29 11.02
N PRO A 105 9.77 2.39 10.02
CA PRO A 105 10.60 1.18 10.08
C PRO A 105 12.09 1.51 10.16
N SER A 106 12.88 0.63 10.78
CA SER A 106 14.34 0.72 10.69
C SER A 106 14.84 0.40 9.27
N THR A 107 15.97 0.97 8.90
CA THR A 107 16.63 0.70 7.61
C THR A 107 16.96 -0.77 7.41
N ASP A 108 17.35 -1.49 8.46
CA ASP A 108 17.67 -2.92 8.36
C ASP A 108 16.45 -3.75 7.89
N LYS A 109 15.25 -3.45 8.42
CA LYS A 109 14.01 -4.09 7.98
C LYS A 109 13.70 -3.74 6.52
N LEU A 110 13.84 -2.46 6.18
CA LEU A 110 13.56 -1.96 4.84
C LEU A 110 14.51 -2.57 3.80
N GLU A 111 15.79 -2.75 4.12
CA GLU A 111 16.75 -3.37 3.20
C GLU A 111 16.49 -4.87 3.01
N ASN A 112 16.01 -5.59 4.03
CA ASN A 112 15.53 -6.96 3.83
C ASN A 112 14.37 -7.02 2.82
N LEU A 113 13.45 -6.05 2.88
CA LEU A 113 12.38 -5.92 1.89
C LEU A 113 12.95 -5.61 0.50
N VAL A 114 13.88 -4.66 0.38
CA VAL A 114 14.52 -4.31 -0.91
C VAL A 114 15.18 -5.54 -1.54
N LEU A 115 15.92 -6.34 -0.76
CA LEU A 115 16.56 -7.56 -1.24
C LEU A 115 15.53 -8.59 -1.74
N LEU A 116 14.43 -8.77 -1.02
CA LEU A 116 13.34 -9.64 -1.45
C LEU A 116 12.72 -9.13 -2.76
N LEU A 117 12.44 -7.84 -2.86
CA LEU A 117 11.87 -7.23 -4.07
C LEU A 117 12.80 -7.38 -5.27
N GLN A 118 14.10 -7.09 -5.12
CA GLN A 118 15.08 -7.30 -6.18
C GLN A 118 15.11 -8.76 -6.65
N ARG A 119 14.97 -9.72 -5.73
CA ARG A 119 14.91 -11.14 -6.07
C ARG A 119 13.62 -11.53 -6.80
N LEU A 120 12.48 -10.97 -6.40
CA LEU A 120 11.20 -11.21 -7.08
C LEU A 120 11.16 -10.55 -8.47
N ILE A 121 11.68 -9.33 -8.61
CA ILE A 121 11.79 -8.60 -9.88
C ILE A 121 12.72 -9.32 -10.86
N SER A 122 13.86 -9.83 -10.38
CA SER A 122 14.83 -10.55 -11.21
C SER A 122 14.46 -12.01 -11.49
N LYS A 123 13.34 -12.50 -10.94
CA LYS A 123 12.89 -13.89 -11.14
C LYS A 123 12.53 -14.11 -12.61
N ASN A 124 13.36 -14.87 -13.30
CA ASN A 124 13.22 -15.19 -14.72
C ASN A 124 13.02 -16.70 -14.96
N GLU A 125 12.27 -17.36 -14.07
CA GLU A 125 11.89 -18.77 -14.25
C GLU A 125 10.79 -18.87 -15.31
N ASN A 126 10.83 -19.91 -16.13
CA ASN A 126 9.85 -20.12 -17.21
C ASN A 126 8.42 -20.05 -16.67
N GLY A 127 7.63 -19.10 -17.21
CA GLY A 127 6.23 -18.90 -16.84
C GLY A 127 5.99 -17.88 -15.72
N PHE A 128 7.03 -17.43 -15.01
CA PHE A 128 6.88 -16.32 -14.08
C PHE A 128 6.99 -14.97 -14.81
N PRO A 129 6.04 -14.04 -14.61
CA PRO A 129 6.00 -12.78 -15.34
C PRO A 129 7.07 -11.82 -14.81
N SER A 130 7.66 -11.04 -15.72
CA SER A 130 8.51 -9.91 -15.33
C SER A 130 7.68 -8.87 -14.59
N ILE A 131 8.11 -8.49 -13.40
CA ILE A 131 7.59 -7.32 -12.68
C ILE A 131 8.38 -6.10 -13.15
N ASP A 132 7.69 -5.04 -13.58
CA ASP A 132 8.34 -3.79 -13.95
C ASP A 132 8.63 -2.97 -12.69
N PRO A 133 9.89 -2.80 -12.30
CA PRO A 133 10.22 -2.08 -11.08
C PRO A 133 10.05 -0.56 -11.24
N THR A 134 9.96 -0.05 -12.48
CA THR A 134 9.73 1.37 -12.76
C THR A 134 8.32 1.81 -12.38
N TRP A 135 7.37 0.87 -12.41
CA TRP A 135 5.99 1.14 -12.09
C TRP A 135 5.77 1.14 -10.57
N LEU A 136 5.37 2.31 -10.09
CA LEU A 136 4.81 2.58 -8.76
C LEU A 136 3.45 3.24 -8.99
N GLN A 137 2.56 3.22 -7.99
CA GLN A 137 1.24 3.89 -7.94
C GLN A 137 1.30 5.44 -8.04
N ILE A 138 2.04 5.96 -9.01
CA ILE A 138 2.24 7.35 -9.32
C ILE A 138 1.28 7.73 -10.45
N VAL A 139 0.58 8.83 -10.27
CA VAL A 139 -0.37 9.38 -11.22
C VAL A 139 -0.01 10.82 -11.58
N SER A 140 -0.52 11.28 -12.71
CA SER A 140 -0.49 12.67 -13.14
C SER A 140 -1.84 13.32 -12.80
N TYR A 141 -1.89 14.64 -12.76
CA TYR A 141 -3.16 15.36 -12.57
C TYR A 141 -4.21 14.92 -13.61
N ASN A 142 -3.81 14.75 -14.86
CA ASN A 142 -4.72 14.35 -15.94
C ASN A 142 -5.33 12.96 -15.75
N ASP A 143 -4.67 12.04 -15.04
CA ASP A 143 -5.21 10.71 -14.79
C ASP A 143 -6.38 10.72 -13.80
N ILE A 144 -6.40 11.69 -12.88
CA ILE A 144 -7.25 11.65 -11.67
C ILE A 144 -8.13 12.89 -11.48
N SER A 145 -7.95 13.94 -12.27
CA SER A 145 -8.68 15.21 -12.13
C SER A 145 -10.20 15.10 -12.33
N ASN A 146 -10.67 14.03 -12.96
CA ASN A 146 -12.10 13.74 -13.14
C ASN A 146 -12.72 12.94 -11.99
N ILE A 147 -11.90 12.32 -11.12
CA ILE A 147 -12.35 11.51 -9.99
C ILE A 147 -12.03 12.14 -8.64
N TRP A 148 -11.02 13.01 -8.57
CA TRP A 148 -10.61 13.72 -7.36
C TRP A 148 -10.58 15.24 -7.57
N ASN A 149 -11.04 15.97 -6.56
CA ASN A 149 -11.04 17.41 -6.48
C ASN A 149 -9.77 17.90 -5.78
N PHE A 150 -8.99 18.69 -6.51
CA PHE A 150 -7.82 19.41 -6.00
C PHE A 150 -8.23 20.79 -5.50
N LYS A 151 -7.49 21.33 -4.52
CA LYS A 151 -7.52 22.78 -4.27
C LYS A 151 -6.80 23.48 -5.41
N ASP A 152 -7.21 24.70 -5.73
CA ASP A 152 -6.61 25.48 -6.83
C ASP A 152 -5.08 25.63 -6.70
N SER A 153 -4.57 25.76 -5.47
CA SER A 153 -3.13 25.86 -5.19
C SER A 153 -2.34 24.60 -5.53
N ASP A 154 -3.01 23.45 -5.58
CA ASP A 154 -2.40 22.14 -5.74
C ASP A 154 -2.53 21.63 -7.20
N ILE A 155 -3.20 22.41 -8.07
CA ILE A 155 -3.32 22.11 -9.50
C ILE A 155 -2.00 22.48 -10.19
N PRO A 156 -1.34 21.52 -10.88
CA PRO A 156 -0.11 21.83 -11.60
C PRO A 156 -0.33 22.82 -12.74
N PRO A 157 0.72 23.58 -13.12
CA PRO A 157 0.75 24.30 -14.39
C PRO A 157 0.39 23.40 -15.59
N ASP A 158 -0.20 23.98 -16.64
CA ASP A 158 -0.76 23.21 -17.78
C ASP A 158 0.26 22.28 -18.45
N ASP A 159 1.51 22.71 -18.58
CA ASP A 159 2.62 21.93 -19.14
C ASP A 159 3.05 20.75 -18.25
N LYS A 160 2.65 20.74 -16.97
CA LYS A 160 2.97 19.70 -15.99
C LYS A 160 1.81 18.78 -15.64
N LYS A 161 0.59 19.05 -16.13
CA LYS A 161 -0.60 18.25 -15.79
C LYS A 161 -0.52 16.78 -16.24
N GLY A 162 0.29 16.48 -17.26
CA GLY A 162 0.55 15.11 -17.73
C GLY A 162 1.73 14.41 -17.05
N LEU A 163 2.48 15.10 -16.17
CA LEU A 163 3.63 14.50 -15.49
C LEU A 163 3.16 13.57 -14.37
N LYS A 164 3.60 12.31 -14.42
CA LYS A 164 3.37 11.30 -13.36
C LYS A 164 4.22 11.67 -12.14
N LYS A 165 3.64 12.44 -11.20
CA LYS A 165 4.35 12.97 -10.03
C LYS A 165 3.62 12.83 -8.70
N PHE A 166 2.38 12.36 -8.70
CA PHE A 166 1.61 12.16 -7.48
C PHE A 166 1.61 10.70 -7.09
N PHE A 167 2.42 10.33 -6.11
CA PHE A 167 2.36 9.02 -5.49
C PHE A 167 1.08 8.93 -4.65
N ILE A 168 0.23 7.96 -4.94
CA ILE A 168 -0.99 7.73 -4.16
C ILE A 168 -0.58 7.15 -2.82
N TYR A 169 -0.76 7.90 -1.75
CA TYR A 169 -0.33 7.49 -0.42
C TYR A 169 -1.43 6.75 0.34
N SER A 170 -2.71 7.04 0.06
CA SER A 170 -3.86 6.47 0.78
C SER A 170 -5.15 6.38 -0.03
N CYS A 171 -6.02 5.43 0.29
CA CYS A 171 -7.44 5.36 -0.11
C CYS A 171 -7.71 5.78 -1.55
N GLY A 172 -6.86 5.34 -2.48
CA GLY A 172 -6.94 5.65 -3.89
C GLY A 172 -7.95 4.81 -4.65
N THR A 173 -8.89 4.15 -3.96
CA THR A 173 -9.80 3.11 -4.46
C THR A 173 -10.59 3.49 -5.71
N ASP A 174 -10.84 4.78 -5.94
CA ASP A 174 -11.48 5.26 -7.17
C ASP A 174 -10.63 5.06 -8.42
N TYR A 175 -9.32 5.05 -8.24
CA TYR A 175 -8.31 4.90 -9.27
C TYR A 175 -7.61 3.53 -9.22
N MET A 176 -7.28 3.04 -8.03
CA MET A 176 -6.48 1.83 -7.84
C MET A 176 -7.35 0.58 -7.93
N ARG A 177 -7.85 0.28 -9.14
CA ARG A 177 -8.67 -0.89 -9.45
C ARG A 177 -8.00 -1.70 -10.56
N PRO A 178 -8.03 -3.04 -10.53
CA PRO A 178 -7.44 -3.86 -11.59
C PRO A 178 -7.89 -3.46 -12.99
N ASP A 179 -9.16 -3.12 -13.17
CA ASP A 179 -9.75 -2.75 -14.47
C ASP A 179 -9.23 -1.40 -15.02
N ASN A 180 -8.66 -0.55 -14.17
CA ASN A 180 -8.04 0.71 -14.62
C ASN A 180 -6.62 0.49 -15.18
N PHE A 181 -6.08 -0.71 -15.03
CA PHE A 181 -4.73 -1.04 -15.47
C PHE A 181 -4.76 -1.96 -16.68
N GLY A 182 -4.01 -1.59 -17.71
CA GLY A 182 -3.82 -2.43 -18.90
C GLY A 182 -3.21 -3.79 -18.54
N ALA A 183 -3.32 -4.75 -19.45
CA ALA A 183 -2.75 -6.08 -19.25
C ALA A 183 -1.21 -6.08 -19.07
N ASP A 184 -0.56 -5.01 -19.55
CA ASP A 184 0.87 -4.72 -19.51
C ASP A 184 1.34 -4.09 -18.20
N VAL A 185 0.44 -3.51 -17.41
CA VAL A 185 0.80 -2.90 -16.12
C VAL A 185 1.15 -3.96 -15.10
N LYS A 186 2.36 -3.87 -14.57
CA LYS A 186 2.95 -4.76 -13.56
C LYS A 186 3.88 -3.94 -12.70
N GLY A 187 3.97 -4.21 -11.40
CA GLY A 187 4.88 -3.44 -10.56
C GLY A 187 4.66 -3.61 -9.06
N ILE A 188 5.06 -2.60 -8.30
CA ILE A 188 4.95 -2.58 -6.84
C ILE A 188 3.82 -1.62 -6.45
N LEU A 189 2.94 -2.05 -5.55
CA LEU A 189 1.93 -1.18 -4.94
C LEU A 189 1.83 -1.41 -3.44
N SER A 190 1.40 -0.39 -2.72
CA SER A 190 1.04 -0.49 -1.32
C SER A 190 -0.43 -0.83 -1.16
N HIS A 191 -0.76 -1.66 -0.17
CA HIS A 191 -2.15 -2.03 0.10
C HIS A 191 -3.03 -0.81 0.39
N ASN A 192 -2.48 0.22 1.04
CA ASN A 192 -3.25 1.41 1.35
C ASN A 192 -3.80 2.15 0.12
N SER A 193 -3.18 1.97 -1.04
CA SER A 193 -3.68 2.58 -2.26
C SER A 193 -5.01 1.97 -2.74
N VAL A 194 -5.38 0.75 -2.28
CA VAL A 194 -6.44 -0.08 -2.85
C VAL A 194 -7.64 -0.37 -1.93
N SER A 195 -7.89 0.41 -0.86
CA SER A 195 -8.96 0.14 0.15
C SER A 195 -10.25 -0.43 -0.44
N ASN A 196 -10.93 -1.34 0.27
CA ASN A 196 -11.94 -2.19 -0.36
C ASN A 196 -13.27 -1.47 -0.59
N LEU A 197 -13.85 -1.66 -1.77
CA LEU A 197 -15.29 -1.48 -1.95
C LEU A 197 -15.98 -2.82 -1.66
N ILE A 198 -16.76 -2.86 -0.59
CA ILE A 198 -17.56 -4.03 -0.22
C ILE A 198 -19.04 -3.75 -0.47
N THR A 199 -19.85 -4.80 -0.54
CA THR A 199 -21.32 -4.65 -0.57
C THR A 199 -21.89 -4.97 0.80
N VAL A 200 -22.49 -3.99 1.46
CA VAL A 200 -23.22 -4.16 2.72
C VAL A 200 -24.68 -3.81 2.49
N ASN A 201 -25.58 -4.76 2.74
CA ASN A 201 -27.03 -4.58 2.57
C ASN A 201 -27.44 -4.05 1.18
N GLY A 202 -26.78 -4.52 0.11
CA GLY A 202 -27.06 -4.11 -1.27
C GLY A 202 -26.50 -2.73 -1.67
N LYS A 203 -25.69 -2.10 -0.82
CA LYS A 203 -24.98 -0.86 -1.13
C LYS A 203 -23.47 -1.11 -1.25
N THR A 204 -22.84 -0.47 -2.22
CA THR A 204 -21.38 -0.39 -2.31
C THR A 204 -20.86 0.60 -1.26
N VAL A 205 -19.94 0.17 -0.42
CA VAL A 205 -19.40 0.94 0.71
C VAL A 205 -17.89 0.78 0.77
N ILE A 206 -17.19 1.74 1.35
CA ILE A 206 -15.75 1.62 1.61
C ILE A 206 -15.57 0.89 2.94
N ASP A 207 -14.79 -0.19 2.92
CA ASP A 207 -14.22 -0.79 4.12
C ASP A 207 -13.13 0.14 4.63
N GLU A 208 -13.42 0.84 5.72
CA GLU A 208 -12.57 1.86 6.34
C GLU A 208 -11.55 1.26 7.32
N ASP A 209 -11.09 0.02 7.08
CA ASP A 209 -9.86 -0.46 7.70
C ASP A 209 -8.71 0.43 7.21
N ALA A 210 -8.57 1.57 7.89
CA ALA A 210 -7.77 2.71 7.51
C ALA A 210 -6.37 2.52 8.10
N HIS A 211 -5.59 1.71 7.39
CA HIS A 211 -4.23 1.35 7.77
C HIS A 211 -3.28 1.77 6.62
N THR A 212 -2.15 2.45 6.92
CA THR A 212 -1.23 2.90 5.84
C THR A 212 -0.24 1.82 5.48
N ASP A 213 -0.78 0.69 5.10
CA ASP A 213 0.01 -0.48 4.87
C ASP A 213 0.87 -0.33 3.63
N GLY A 214 2.17 -0.43 3.84
CA GLY A 214 3.14 -0.63 2.78
C GLY A 214 3.50 0.63 2.00
N SER A 215 2.87 1.79 2.26
CA SER A 215 3.10 2.98 1.43
C SER A 215 4.50 3.56 1.60
N PHE A 216 5.01 3.61 2.84
CA PHE A 216 6.36 4.08 3.10
C PHE A 216 7.39 3.09 2.52
N GLN A 217 7.13 1.80 2.70
CA GLN A 217 7.93 0.69 2.19
C GLN A 217 7.98 0.70 0.66
N ALA A 218 6.85 0.95 0.00
CA ALA A 218 6.76 1.04 -1.45
C ALA A 218 7.58 2.20 -1.99
N LEU A 219 7.40 3.41 -1.43
CA LEU A 219 8.16 4.59 -1.83
C LEU A 219 9.66 4.40 -1.57
N TYR A 220 10.03 3.97 -0.36
CA TYR A 220 11.42 3.70 0.01
C TYR A 220 12.07 2.70 -0.95
N SER A 221 11.42 1.55 -1.18
CA SER A 221 11.96 0.49 -2.02
C SER A 221 12.08 0.94 -3.48
N TRP A 222 11.13 1.73 -3.97
CA TRP A 222 11.21 2.32 -5.31
C TRP A 222 12.38 3.31 -5.42
N LEU A 223 12.59 4.18 -4.42
CA LEU A 223 13.76 5.06 -4.40
C LEU A 223 15.08 4.27 -4.40
N ARG A 224 15.14 3.17 -3.64
CA ARG A 224 16.31 2.29 -3.57
C ARG A 224 16.59 1.57 -4.88
N ILE A 225 15.56 1.00 -5.49
CA ILE A 225 15.70 0.13 -6.68
C ILE A 225 15.78 0.95 -7.96
N MET A 226 14.93 1.97 -8.11
CA MET A 226 14.77 2.70 -9.37
C MET A 226 15.59 3.96 -9.45
N GLN A 227 15.62 4.75 -8.38
CA GLN A 227 16.44 5.96 -8.35
C GLN A 227 17.89 5.67 -7.96
N SER A 228 18.20 4.42 -7.61
CA SER A 228 19.53 4.01 -7.16
C SER A 228 20.05 4.84 -5.99
N ASN A 229 19.15 5.40 -5.19
CA ASN A 229 19.52 6.17 -4.00
C ASN A 229 20.22 5.25 -3.00
N GLU A 230 21.30 5.71 -2.37
CA GLU A 230 21.91 5.03 -1.23
C GLU A 230 20.91 4.89 -0.06
N ILE A 231 21.14 3.94 0.84
CA ILE A 231 20.23 3.60 1.96
C ILE A 231 19.76 4.85 2.72
N ASN A 232 20.72 5.68 3.16
CA ASN A 232 20.42 6.87 3.96
C ASN A 232 19.70 7.95 3.17
N ASP A 233 20.00 8.08 1.88
CA ASP A 233 19.37 9.07 1.00
C ASP A 233 17.93 8.65 0.69
N ALA A 234 17.70 7.39 0.35
CA ALA A 234 16.36 6.86 0.13
C ALA A 234 15.49 7.00 1.39
N PHE A 235 16.04 6.69 2.57
CA PHE A 235 15.33 6.82 3.84
C PHE A 235 14.96 8.27 4.14
N SER A 236 15.94 9.18 4.04
CA SER A 236 15.74 10.60 4.29
C SER A 236 14.76 11.22 3.29
N ASN A 237 14.88 10.86 2.00
CA ASN A 237 14.00 11.34 0.94
C ASN A 237 12.55 10.84 1.14
N ALA A 238 12.35 9.55 1.42
CA ALA A 238 11.02 9.01 1.71
C ALA A 238 10.35 9.75 2.88
N LYS A 239 11.09 9.96 3.99
CA LYS A 239 10.60 10.71 5.15
C LYS A 239 10.25 12.16 4.81
N ASN A 240 11.14 12.84 4.09
CA ASN A 240 10.94 14.23 3.70
C ASN A 240 9.68 14.37 2.84
N LEU A 241 9.52 13.49 1.85
CA LEU A 241 8.35 13.46 0.97
C LEU A 241 7.05 13.24 1.75
N PHE A 242 7.05 12.27 2.68
CA PHE A 242 5.91 11.99 3.56
C PHE A 242 5.52 13.14 4.48
N THR A 243 6.47 14.01 4.83
CA THR A 243 6.27 15.07 5.82
C THR A 243 5.95 16.41 5.17
N ASN A 244 6.61 16.72 4.04
CA ASN A 244 6.65 18.06 3.48
C ASN A 244 5.95 18.18 2.11
N ASN A 245 5.59 17.06 1.47
CA ASN A 245 5.07 17.05 0.11
C ASN A 245 3.65 16.45 0.01
N VAL A 246 2.92 16.43 1.12
CA VAL A 246 1.57 15.87 1.18
C VAL A 246 0.55 16.82 0.53
N ILE A 247 -0.19 16.29 -0.43
CA ILE A 247 -1.36 16.92 -1.04
C ILE A 247 -2.61 16.17 -0.57
N THR A 248 -3.64 16.91 -0.19
CA THR A 248 -4.94 16.33 0.17
C THR A 248 -5.96 16.70 -0.90
N VAL A 249 -6.48 15.69 -1.58
CA VAL A 249 -7.60 15.83 -2.52
C VAL A 249 -8.86 15.17 -1.95
N THR A 250 -10.02 15.46 -2.53
CA THR A 250 -11.27 14.80 -2.13
C THR A 250 -11.91 14.03 -3.28
N THR A 251 -12.54 12.89 -2.98
CA THR A 251 -13.30 12.14 -3.99
C THR A 251 -14.46 12.98 -4.53
N VAL A 252 -14.72 12.87 -5.84
CA VAL A 252 -15.89 13.50 -6.47
C VAL A 252 -17.18 12.81 -6.02
N GLN A 253 -17.14 11.50 -5.84
CA GLN A 253 -18.25 10.71 -5.32
C GLN A 253 -18.21 10.64 -3.80
N SER A 254 -19.39 10.61 -3.17
CA SER A 254 -19.52 10.41 -1.73
C SER A 254 -19.74 8.93 -1.43
N TYR A 255 -19.06 8.43 -0.40
CA TYR A 255 -19.14 7.03 0.02
C TYR A 255 -19.63 6.90 1.46
N GLU A 256 -20.43 5.87 1.72
CA GLU A 256 -20.79 5.45 3.07
C GLU A 256 -19.61 4.63 3.63
N GLY A 257 -19.15 4.97 4.83
CA GLY A 257 -17.98 4.34 5.45
C GLY A 257 -18.41 3.31 6.49
N TYR A 258 -17.82 2.12 6.43
CA TYR A 258 -18.10 1.02 7.34
C TYR A 258 -16.81 0.48 7.94
N ASN A 259 -16.86 0.14 9.23
CA ASN A 259 -15.81 -0.62 9.89
C ASN A 259 -16.33 -1.98 10.32
N LYS A 260 -15.45 -2.96 10.43
CA LYS A 260 -15.75 -4.24 11.09
C LYS A 260 -14.98 -4.30 12.41
N PRO A 261 -15.60 -3.94 13.55
CA PRO A 261 -14.94 -3.98 14.84
C PRO A 261 -14.34 -5.35 15.12
N GLN A 262 -13.18 -5.38 15.76
CA GLN A 262 -12.52 -6.63 16.14
C GLN A 262 -13.48 -7.53 16.93
N GLY A 263 -13.64 -8.79 16.49
CA GLY A 263 -14.57 -9.75 17.07
C GLY A 263 -16.04 -9.61 16.63
N SER A 264 -16.38 -8.64 15.79
CA SER A 264 -17.72 -8.49 15.20
C SER A 264 -17.94 -9.43 14.01
N GLN A 265 -19.16 -9.96 13.90
CA GLN A 265 -19.61 -10.74 12.74
C GLN A 265 -20.15 -9.84 11.61
N GLY A 266 -20.30 -8.52 11.83
CA GLY A 266 -20.89 -7.60 10.86
C GLY A 266 -20.20 -6.24 10.79
N TYR A 267 -20.35 -5.60 9.63
CA TYR A 267 -19.93 -4.23 9.38
C TYR A 267 -20.91 -3.24 10.02
N VAL A 268 -20.36 -2.20 10.66
CA VAL A 268 -21.15 -1.10 11.24
C VAL A 268 -20.81 0.22 10.53
N PRO A 269 -21.81 1.07 10.24
CA PRO A 269 -21.54 2.39 9.68
C PRO A 269 -20.71 3.20 10.67
N TYR A 270 -19.59 3.76 10.22
CA TYR A 270 -18.75 4.63 11.03
C TYR A 270 -18.91 6.12 10.65
N SER A 271 -19.33 6.40 9.41
CA SER A 271 -19.50 7.77 8.91
C SER A 271 -20.66 7.89 7.91
N ALA A 272 -21.32 9.05 7.89
CA ALA A 272 -22.35 9.37 6.90
C ALA A 272 -21.73 9.55 5.49
N LEU A 273 -22.57 9.43 4.45
CA LEU A 273 -22.17 9.61 3.06
C LEU A 273 -21.43 10.95 2.87
N SER A 274 -20.14 10.89 2.53
CA SER A 274 -19.29 12.08 2.40
C SER A 274 -18.19 11.89 1.36
N ALA A 275 -17.75 13.00 0.76
CA ALA A 275 -16.53 13.04 -0.06
C ALA A 275 -15.33 12.71 0.82
N ARG A 276 -14.47 11.80 0.35
CA ARG A 276 -13.36 11.24 1.14
C ARG A 276 -12.05 11.92 0.81
N LYS A 277 -11.18 12.05 1.80
CA LYS A 277 -9.84 12.56 1.58
C LYS A 277 -8.97 11.46 1.00
N VAL A 278 -8.25 11.78 -0.06
CA VAL A 278 -7.17 10.98 -0.64
C VAL A 278 -5.90 11.79 -0.46
N PHE A 279 -4.88 11.15 0.08
CA PHE A 279 -3.59 11.76 0.34
C PHE A 279 -2.62 11.31 -0.74
N LEU A 280 -1.96 12.29 -1.34
CA LEU A 280 -0.97 12.13 -2.39
C LEU A 280 0.34 12.70 -1.88
N ILE A 281 1.45 12.21 -2.42
CA ILE A 281 2.77 12.79 -2.20
C ILE A 281 3.26 13.31 -3.54
N ASP A 282 3.60 14.60 -3.61
CA ASP A 282 4.23 15.19 -4.79
C ASP A 282 5.72 14.83 -4.80
N ILE A 283 6.08 13.90 -5.67
CA ILE A 283 7.45 13.41 -5.83
C ILE A 283 8.21 14.14 -6.94
N GLU A 284 7.67 15.23 -7.51
CA GLU A 284 8.32 15.96 -8.61
C GLU A 284 9.75 16.38 -8.28
N THR A 285 10.06 16.65 -7.01
CA THR A 285 11.42 17.00 -6.57
C THR A 285 12.44 15.85 -6.69
N MET A 286 11.97 14.64 -7.00
CA MET A 286 12.78 13.41 -7.11
C MET A 286 12.74 12.78 -8.50
N LEU A 287 12.03 13.39 -9.46
CA LEU A 287 11.94 12.97 -10.87
C LEU A 287 12.86 13.82 -11.75
#